data_AF-A0A249SVS9-F1
#
_entry.id   AF-A0A249SVS9-F1
#
_cell.length_a   1.000
_cell.length_b   1.000
_cell.length_c   1.000
_cell.angle_alpha   90.00
_cell.angle_beta   90.00
_cell.angle_gamma   90.00
#
_symmetry.space_group_name_H-M   'P 1'
#
loop_
_entity.id
_entity.type
_entity.pdbx_description
1 polymer ?
#
loop_
_entity_poly.entity_id
_entity_poly.type
_entity_poly.pdbx_seq_one_letter_code
_entity_poly.pdbx_strand_id
1 'polypeptide(L)'
;MADQQYLQLEGQLELRIFYENTKNQLFGLYLVAADTSYLIRPADSPPDIDNPFLPYAGNYITATGYVEDDVFLATYWSIREDND
;
A
#
# COMPACT_ATOMS: atom_id res chain seq x y z
N MET A 1 16.00 -16.62 12.28
CA MET A 1 15.79 -15.22 11.88
C MET A 1 15.07 -15.32 10.56
N ALA A 2 13.83 -14.82 10.45
CA ALA A 2 13.15 -14.85 9.17
C ALA A 2 13.84 -13.80 8.29
N ASP A 3 14.44 -14.23 7.17
CA ASP A 3 14.93 -13.31 6.15
C ASP A 3 13.73 -12.51 5.64
N GLN A 4 13.60 -11.27 6.09
CA GLN A 4 12.67 -10.31 5.50
C GLN A 4 13.19 -10.02 4.09
N GLN A 5 12.60 -10.69 3.10
CA GLN A 5 12.95 -10.46 1.71
C GLN A 5 12.35 -9.14 1.28
N TYR A 6 13.23 -8.16 1.05
CA TYR A 6 12.84 -6.90 0.45
C TYR A 6 12.48 -7.13 -1.02
N LEU A 7 11.26 -6.73 -1.36
CA LEU A 7 10.68 -6.78 -2.69
C LEU A 7 10.43 -5.36 -3.17
N GLN A 8 10.68 -5.12 -4.45
CA GLN A 8 10.26 -3.91 -5.14
C GLN A 8 9.01 -4.25 -5.96
N LEU A 9 7.92 -3.55 -5.70
CA LEU A 9 6.65 -3.68 -6.39
C LEU A 9 6.32 -2.38 -7.12
N GLU A 10 5.79 -2.51 -8.33
CA GLU A 10 5.24 -1.40 -9.10
C GLU A 10 3.76 -1.67 -9.35
N GLY A 11 2.93 -0.68 -9.11
CA GLY A 11 1.49 -0.85 -9.22
C GLY A 11 0.72 0.42 -8.96
N GLN A 12 -0.59 0.35 -9.15
CA GLN A 12 -1.51 1.44 -8.86
C GLN A 12 -1.96 1.38 -7.40
N LEU A 13 -2.04 2.53 -6.75
CA LEU A 13 -2.69 2.64 -5.46
C LEU A 13 -4.20 2.69 -5.65
N GLU A 14 -4.92 1.71 -5.11
CA GLU A 14 -6.38 1.68 -5.14
C GLU A 14 -6.96 1.74 -3.73
N LEU A 15 -7.85 2.71 -3.50
CA LEU A 15 -8.62 2.77 -2.27
C LEU A 15 -9.82 1.84 -2.39
N ARG A 16 -9.83 0.77 -1.59
CA ARG A 16 -10.90 -0.23 -1.59
C ARG A 16 -11.57 -0.27 -0.22
N ILE A 17 -12.84 -0.68 -0.19
CA ILE A 17 -13.55 -0.90 1.06
C ILE A 17 -13.01 -2.20 1.67
N PHE A 18 -12.31 -2.08 2.80
CA PHE A 18 -11.76 -3.21 3.56
C PHE A 18 -12.81 -3.85 4.47
N TYR A 19 -13.68 -3.02 5.04
CA TYR A 19 -14.76 -3.48 5.91
C TYR A 19 -15.97 -2.56 5.77
N GLU A 20 -17.11 -3.14 5.47
CA GLU A 20 -18.39 -2.43 5.46
C GLU A 20 -19.30 -3.04 6.53
N ASN A 21 -19.87 -2.17 7.36
CA ASN A 21 -21.02 -2.50 8.17
C ASN A 21 -22.05 -1.37 8.03
N THR A 22 -23.29 -1.62 8.44
CA THR A 22 -24.42 -0.66 8.40
C THR A 22 -24.17 0.69 9.07
N LYS A 23 -23.08 0.85 9.83
CA LYS A 23 -22.71 2.10 10.51
C LYS A 23 -21.39 2.72 10.05
N ASN A 24 -20.43 1.93 9.58
CA ASN A 24 -19.08 2.38 9.26
C ASN A 24 -18.55 1.66 8.01
N GLN A 25 -17.84 2.41 7.17
CA GLN A 25 -16.99 1.90 6.11
C GLN A 25 -15.53 2.17 6.48
N LEU A 26 -14.71 1.12 6.51
CA LEU A 26 -13.26 1.24 6.63
C LEU A 26 -12.65 1.06 5.26
N PHE A 27 -11.84 2.02 4.85
CA PHE A 27 -11.11 1.98 3.60
C PHE A 27 -9.70 1.44 3.85
N GLY A 28 -9.26 0.53 2.99
CA GLY A 28 -7.90 0.05 2.92
C GLY A 28 -7.29 0.51 1.60
N LEU A 29 -6.04 0.96 1.64
CA LEU A 29 -5.31 1.27 0.43
C LEU A 29 -4.49 0.05 -0.01
N TYR A 30 -4.65 -0.32 -1.27
CA TYR A 30 -4.00 -1.48 -1.86
C TYR A 30 -3.01 -1.04 -2.94
N LEU A 31 -1.84 -1.67 -2.96
CA LEU A 31 -0.93 -1.61 -4.09
C LEU A 31 -1.28 -2.74 -5.04
N VAL A 32 -1.87 -2.40 -6.18
CA VAL A 32 -2.29 -3.33 -7.23
C VAL A 32 -1.20 -3.42 -8.28
N ALA A 33 -0.39 -4.46 -8.17
CA ALA A 33 0.64 -4.82 -9.15
C ALA A 33 0.05 -5.73 -10.25
N ALA A 34 0.85 -6.04 -11.28
CA ALA A 34 0.39 -6.77 -12.46
C ALA A 34 -0.26 -8.15 -12.14
N ASP A 35 0.31 -8.90 -11.19
CA ASP A 35 -0.13 -10.26 -10.87
C ASP A 35 -0.71 -10.41 -9.45
N THR A 36 -0.64 -9.36 -8.62
CA THR A 36 -1.01 -9.44 -7.20
C THR A 36 -1.40 -8.08 -6.65
N SER A 37 -2.12 -8.09 -5.52
CA SER A 37 -2.47 -6.86 -4.79
C SER A 37 -2.25 -7.06 -3.30
N TYR A 38 -1.55 -6.13 -2.67
CA TYR A 38 -1.31 -6.15 -1.23
C TYR A 38 -1.88 -4.91 -0.56
N LEU A 39 -2.33 -5.04 0.69
CA LEU A 39 -2.59 -3.86 1.50
C LEU A 39 -1.26 -3.13 1.72
N ILE A 40 -1.16 -1.85 1.35
CA ILE A 40 0.10 -1.11 1.50
C ILE A 40 0.08 -0.23 2.74
N ARG A 41 1.14 -0.33 3.54
CA ARG A 41 1.39 0.53 4.69
C ARG A 41 2.85 0.95 4.76
N PRO A 42 3.18 2.09 5.37
CA PRO A 42 4.57 2.45 5.62
C PRO A 42 5.13 1.55 6.73
N ALA A 43 6.33 1.03 6.55
CA ALA A 43 7.00 0.19 7.54
C ALA A 43 7.21 0.93 8.89
N ASP A 44 7.43 2.25 8.84
CA ASP A 44 7.70 3.11 10.00
C ASP A 44 6.46 3.83 10.56
N SER A 45 5.25 3.55 10.05
CA SER A 45 4.04 4.24 10.52
C SER A 45 3.21 3.41 11.49
N PRO A 46 2.87 3.94 12.69
CA PRO A 46 1.96 3.27 13.59
C PRO A 46 0.55 3.13 12.98
N PRO A 47 -0.21 2.10 13.40
CA PRO A 47 -1.48 1.74 12.77
C PRO A 47 -2.60 2.77 12.95
N ASP A 48 -2.45 3.70 13.90
CA ASP A 48 -3.40 4.75 14.25
C ASP A 48 -3.20 6.07 13.47
N ILE A 49 -2.13 6.19 12.67
CA ILE A 49 -1.87 7.38 11.85
C ILE A 49 -2.48 7.19 10.45
N ASP A 50 -3.04 8.28 9.91
CA ASP A 50 -3.52 8.35 8.53
C ASP A 50 -2.47 7.83 7.55
N ASN A 51 -2.90 6.92 6.67
CA ASN A 51 -1.99 6.29 5.73
C ASN A 51 -1.45 7.35 4.74
N PRO A 52 -0.13 7.65 4.72
CA PRO A 52 0.44 8.72 3.90
C PRO A 52 0.33 8.44 2.40
N PHE A 53 -0.07 7.23 2.02
CA PHE A 53 -0.39 6.88 0.64
C PHE A 53 -1.80 7.34 0.19
N LEU A 54 -2.71 7.70 1.11
CA LEU A 54 -4.05 8.20 0.80
C LEU A 54 -4.09 9.34 -0.23
N PRO A 55 -3.27 10.41 -0.13
CA PRO A 55 -3.27 11.48 -1.14
C PRO A 55 -2.80 11.00 -2.53
N TYR A 56 -2.18 9.82 -2.62
CA TYR A 56 -1.71 9.24 -3.87
C TYR A 56 -2.62 8.13 -4.39
N ALA A 57 -3.81 7.93 -3.79
CA ALA A 57 -4.79 7.00 -4.30
C ALA A 57 -5.14 7.33 -5.76
N GLY A 58 -5.09 6.30 -6.62
CA GLY A 58 -5.24 6.41 -8.07
C GLY A 58 -3.91 6.53 -8.82
N ASN A 59 -2.81 6.93 -8.18
CA ASN A 59 -1.51 7.05 -8.84
C ASN A 59 -0.78 5.71 -8.94
N TYR A 60 0.04 5.56 -9.98
CA TYR A 60 1.04 4.52 -10.04
C TYR A 60 2.23 4.89 -9.17
N ILE A 61 2.71 3.93 -8.38
CA ILE A 61 3.89 4.09 -7.55
C ILE A 61 4.84 2.91 -7.74
N THR A 62 6.10 3.14 -7.44
CA THR A 62 7.10 2.09 -7.19
C THR A 62 7.40 2.09 -5.71
N ALA A 63 7.22 0.97 -5.03
CA ALA A 63 7.45 0.82 -3.60
C ALA A 63 8.42 -0.34 -3.32
N THR A 64 9.36 -0.13 -2.41
CA THR A 64 10.31 -1.13 -1.94
C THR A 64 10.08 -1.37 -0.46
N GLY A 65 9.90 -2.63 -0.10
CA GLY A 65 9.46 -3.03 1.23
C GLY A 65 9.45 -4.55 1.38
N TYR A 66 8.74 -5.06 2.37
CA TYR A 66 8.58 -6.49 2.58
C TYR A 66 7.12 -6.82 2.88
N VAL A 67 6.71 -8.06 2.66
CA VAL A 67 5.36 -8.52 2.98
C VAL A 67 5.38 -9.16 4.36
N GLU A 68 4.47 -8.74 5.23
CA GLU A 68 4.22 -9.31 6.55
C GLU A 68 2.69 -9.47 6.72
N ASP A 69 2.22 -10.68 6.99
CA ASP A 69 0.79 -11.00 7.14
C ASP A 69 -0.12 -10.43 6.02
N ASP A 70 0.26 -10.64 4.74
CA ASP A 70 -0.43 -10.11 3.54
C ASP A 70 -0.46 -8.57 3.42
N VAL A 71 0.29 -7.86 4.27
CA VAL A 71 0.50 -6.41 4.22
C VAL A 71 1.87 -6.12 3.64
N PHE A 72 1.92 -5.32 2.58
CA PHE A 72 3.18 -4.80 2.05
C PHE A 72 3.60 -3.57 2.86
N LEU A 73 4.64 -3.76 3.67
CA LEU A 73 5.27 -2.72 4.48
C LEU A 73 6.34 -2.01 3.63
N ALA A 74 5.94 -0.91 3.03
CA ALA A 74 6.79 -0.07 2.19
C ALA A 74 7.77 0.75 3.06
N THR A 75 9.05 0.55 2.84
CA THR A 75 10.13 1.34 3.46
C THR A 75 10.47 2.56 2.61
N TYR A 76 10.45 2.40 1.29
CA TYR A 76 10.69 3.47 0.32
C TYR A 76 9.61 3.42 -0.75
N TRP A 77 9.21 4.59 -1.25
CA TRP A 77 8.33 4.66 -2.40
C TRP A 77 8.62 5.92 -3.22
N SER A 78 8.25 5.88 -4.49
CA SER A 78 8.28 7.02 -5.39
C SER A 78 7.04 6.96 -6.25
N ILE A 79 6.40 8.12 -6.41
CA ILE A 79 5.24 8.24 -7.28
C ILE A 79 5.76 8.27 -8.71
N ARG A 80 5.15 7.47 -9.57
CA ARG A 80 5.36 7.57 -11.00
C ARG A 80 4.51 8.74 -11.46
N GLU A 81 5.08 9.95 -11.42
CA GLU A 81 4.44 11.13 -12.00
C GLU A 81 4.26 10.89 -13.50
N ASP A 82 3.05 10.53 -13.90
CA ASP A 82 2.64 10.56 -15.30
C ASP A 82 2.54 12.04 -15.68
N ASN A 83 3.65 12.60 -16.14
CA ASN A 83 3.68 13.92 -16.77
C ASN A 83 3.12 13.73 -18.18
N ASP A 84 1.81 13.92 -18.33
CA ASP A 84 1.16 14.24 -19.61
C ASP A 84 1.48 15.68 -20.04
#